data_AF-A0A922MDG8-F1
#
_entry.id   AF-A0A922MDG8-F1
#
_cell.length_a   1.000
_cell.length_b   1.000
_cell.length_c   1.000
_cell.angle_alpha   90.00
_cell.angle_beta   90.00
_cell.angle_gamma   90.00
#
_symmetry.space_group_name_H-M   'P 1'
#
loop_
_entity.id
_entity.type
_entity.pdbx_description
1 polymer ?
#
loop_
_entity_poly.entity_id
_entity_poly.type
_entity_poly.pdbx_seq_one_letter_code
_entity_poly.pdbx_strand_id
1 'polypeptide(L)'
;MDMDVFSICCKVGRRARAADPTCPTSTYASGCIVRQYLSYLYLWPCIVLINSPSGPAPVHCECCTRRDVPSKLVRRGVGGEKLGQSGSNMLMSCVGHGKTHKDAASVRATHPIPAACGLYYFEVRIVSKGRDGYMGIGLSAHGVNMNRLPGWDKHSYGYHGDDGHSFCSSGTGQPYGPTFTTGDVIGCGVNLVDNTCFYTKNGHHLGIAFRGLPPNLYPTVGLQTPGEVVDANFGQQPFVFDIEDMLRELRARTRCAIDEFPLPDDQGQWQQLLHKMVSSYLVHHGYCSTAQAFSRATGQPIDEDIASIKNRQRVSKLVVSGRIGEAIEVTRALYPGLLDRDQDLLFLLKYRQFVEMVNGSDAEVRRFV
;
A
#
# COMPACT_ATOMS: atom_id res chain seq x y z
N MET A 1 -19.77 11.38 -7.59
CA MET A 1 -19.20 10.92 -8.88
C MET A 1 -17.73 11.28 -8.82
N ASP A 2 -17.00 10.51 -8.02
CA ASP A 2 -15.59 10.72 -7.73
C ASP A 2 -14.78 10.08 -8.84
N MET A 3 -14.30 10.92 -9.76
CA MET A 3 -13.28 10.52 -10.73
C MET A 3 -11.93 10.68 -10.03
N ASP A 4 -11.30 9.55 -9.73
CA ASP A 4 -9.94 9.44 -9.18
C ASP A 4 -8.96 10.39 -9.90
N VAL A 5 -8.39 11.32 -9.13
CA VAL A 5 -7.36 12.28 -9.57
C VAL A 5 -6.11 11.55 -10.11
N PHE A 6 -5.86 10.32 -9.65
CA PHE A 6 -4.82 9.44 -10.19
C PHE A 6 -5.09 8.95 -11.62
N SER A 7 -6.37 8.79 -12.00
CA SER A 7 -6.79 8.34 -13.33
C SER A 7 -6.50 9.39 -14.40
N ILE A 8 -6.49 10.68 -14.05
CA ILE A 8 -6.18 11.78 -14.96
C ILE A 8 -4.68 11.80 -15.29
N CYS A 9 -3.78 11.65 -14.30
CA CYS A 9 -2.34 11.51 -14.55
C CYS A 9 -2.01 10.28 -15.41
N CYS A 10 -2.67 9.14 -15.18
CA CYS A 10 -2.49 7.95 -16.02
C CYS A 10 -3.09 8.08 -17.43
N LYS A 11 -4.20 8.82 -17.62
CA LYS A 11 -4.79 9.03 -18.97
C LYS A 11 -3.96 10.00 -19.83
N VAL A 12 -3.35 11.02 -19.22
CA VAL A 12 -2.39 11.89 -19.92
C VAL A 12 -1.16 11.08 -20.35
N GLY A 13 -0.70 10.14 -19.53
CA GLY A 13 0.37 9.20 -19.89
C GLY A 13 0.00 8.12 -20.91
N ARG A 14 -1.28 7.69 -21.00
CA ARG A 14 -1.71 6.68 -21.98
C ARG A 14 -1.94 7.23 -23.39
N ARG A 15 -2.30 8.51 -23.55
CA ARG A 15 -2.36 9.16 -24.89
C ARG A 15 -0.98 9.39 -25.50
N ALA A 16 0.09 9.36 -24.70
CA ALA A 16 1.48 9.43 -25.20
C ALA A 16 1.88 8.23 -26.07
N ARG A 17 1.12 7.11 -26.07
CA ARG A 17 1.37 5.95 -26.95
C ARG A 17 0.76 6.05 -28.34
N ALA A 18 0.00 7.09 -28.63
CA ALA A 18 -0.45 7.41 -29.98
C ALA A 18 0.35 8.62 -30.50
N ALA A 19 1.67 8.58 -30.38
CA ALA A 19 2.53 9.56 -31.03
C ALA A 19 2.54 9.25 -32.54
N ASP A 20 2.07 10.19 -33.34
CA ASP A 20 2.35 10.23 -34.78
C ASP A 20 3.87 10.32 -34.95
N PRO A 21 4.53 9.31 -35.57
CA PRO A 21 5.98 9.27 -35.72
C PRO A 21 6.53 10.42 -36.58
N THR A 22 5.67 11.22 -37.21
CA THR A 22 6.05 12.40 -38.01
C THR A 22 6.06 13.72 -37.22
N CYS A 23 5.65 13.73 -35.94
CA CYS A 23 5.59 14.95 -35.15
C CYS A 23 6.96 15.30 -34.53
N PRO A 24 7.50 16.53 -34.74
CA PRO A 24 8.76 16.94 -34.12
C PRO A 24 8.68 16.87 -32.58
N THR A 25 9.73 16.31 -31.95
CA THR A 25 9.86 16.17 -30.49
C THR A 25 9.66 17.50 -29.73
N SER A 26 10.09 18.62 -30.33
CA SER A 26 9.90 19.97 -29.78
C SER A 26 8.42 20.40 -29.70
N THR A 27 7.63 20.07 -30.72
CA THR A 27 6.19 20.36 -30.81
C THR A 27 5.41 19.54 -29.78
N TYR A 28 5.78 18.27 -29.61
CA TYR A 28 5.18 17.38 -28.61
C TYR A 28 5.46 17.85 -27.17
N ALA A 29 6.72 18.13 -26.83
CA ALA A 29 7.09 18.60 -25.50
C ALA A 29 6.42 19.95 -25.15
N SER A 30 6.25 20.83 -26.14
CA SER A 30 5.54 22.11 -25.97
C SER A 30 4.08 21.92 -25.56
N GLY A 31 3.35 21.03 -26.25
CA GLY A 31 1.95 20.72 -25.90
C GLY A 31 1.82 20.11 -24.51
N CYS A 32 2.71 19.19 -24.12
CA CYS A 32 2.71 18.56 -22.80
C CYS A 32 2.92 19.56 -21.65
N ILE A 33 3.89 20.48 -21.80
CA ILE A 33 4.17 21.49 -20.79
C ILE A 33 2.98 22.43 -20.58
N VAL A 34 2.39 22.93 -21.66
CA VAL A 34 1.25 23.85 -21.55
C VAL A 34 0.07 23.17 -20.87
N ARG A 35 -0.24 21.91 -21.23
CA ARG A 35 -1.27 21.11 -20.56
C ARG A 35 -0.97 20.90 -19.07
N GLN A 36 0.28 20.64 -18.70
CA GLN A 36 0.69 20.45 -17.32
C GLN A 36 0.49 21.74 -16.50
N TYR A 37 0.92 22.91 -17.01
CA TYR A 37 0.76 24.18 -16.30
C TYR A 37 -0.70 24.60 -16.16
N LEU A 38 -1.51 24.41 -17.20
CA LEU A 38 -2.95 24.62 -17.10
C LEU A 38 -3.54 23.71 -16.01
N SER A 39 -3.14 22.44 -15.96
CA SER A 39 -3.58 21.50 -14.91
C SER A 39 -3.20 21.97 -13.49
N TYR A 40 -1.98 22.47 -13.29
CA TYR A 40 -1.55 23.02 -12.00
C TYR A 40 -2.33 24.27 -11.58
N LEU A 41 -2.67 25.14 -12.52
CA LEU A 41 -3.47 26.35 -12.26
C LEU A 41 -4.96 26.03 -11.97
N TYR A 42 -5.50 24.92 -12.49
CA TYR A 42 -6.82 24.42 -12.08
C TYR A 42 -6.81 23.74 -10.71
N LEU A 43 -5.68 23.15 -10.30
CA LEU A 43 -5.52 22.45 -9.01
C LEU A 43 -5.04 23.35 -7.87
N TRP A 44 -4.56 24.57 -8.16
CA TRP A 44 -4.05 25.50 -7.13
C TRP A 44 -5.07 25.85 -6.03
N PRO A 45 -6.38 26.03 -6.30
CA PRO A 45 -7.37 26.22 -5.23
C PRO A 45 -7.53 24.96 -4.34
N CYS A 46 -7.19 23.78 -4.84
CA CYS A 46 -7.31 22.51 -4.10
C CYS A 46 -6.05 22.20 -3.26
N ILE A 47 -4.87 22.65 -3.68
CA ILE A 47 -3.59 22.35 -2.99
C ILE A 47 -3.38 23.21 -1.73
N VAL A 48 -3.95 24.42 -1.68
CA VAL A 48 -3.84 25.30 -0.49
C VAL A 48 -4.59 24.74 0.73
N LEU A 49 -5.56 23.83 0.54
CA LEU A 49 -6.24 23.14 1.64
C LEU A 49 -5.46 21.95 2.22
N ILE A 50 -4.31 21.56 1.64
CA ILE A 50 -3.52 20.40 2.07
C ILE A 50 -2.28 20.80 2.91
N ASN A 51 -1.83 22.06 2.85
CA ASN A 51 -0.64 22.53 3.58
C ASN A 51 -0.99 23.38 4.81
N SER A 52 -1.76 22.82 5.74
CA SER A 52 -1.75 23.27 7.14
C SER A 52 -0.76 22.39 7.93
N PRO A 53 0.16 22.95 8.72
CA PRO A 53 1.15 22.16 9.44
C PRO A 53 0.49 21.54 10.68
N SER A 54 -0.05 20.34 10.56
CA SER A 54 -0.23 19.47 11.72
C SER A 54 1.10 18.79 12.04
N GLY A 55 1.52 18.90 13.30
CA GLY A 55 2.77 18.36 13.83
C GLY A 55 2.89 16.83 13.72
N PRO A 56 3.96 16.24 14.31
CA PRO A 56 4.30 14.84 14.08
C PRO A 56 3.16 13.94 14.56
N ALA A 57 2.46 13.32 13.61
CA ALA A 57 1.51 12.28 13.92
C ALA A 57 2.27 11.09 14.52
N PRO A 58 1.77 10.45 15.59
CA PRO A 58 2.34 9.22 16.09
C PRO A 58 2.34 8.19 14.95
N VAL A 59 3.43 7.43 14.85
CA VAL A 59 3.61 6.29 13.93
C VAL A 59 2.65 5.17 14.32
N HIS A 60 1.35 5.39 14.16
CA HIS A 60 0.36 4.33 14.12
C HIS A 60 0.51 3.60 12.78
N CYS A 61 0.72 2.29 12.83
CA CYS A 61 0.71 1.42 11.67
C CYS A 61 -0.57 1.66 10.84
N GLU A 62 -0.43 2.22 9.64
CA GLU A 62 -1.52 2.51 8.70
C GLU A 62 -2.38 1.28 8.31
N CYS A 63 -2.02 0.07 8.74
CA CYS A 63 -2.86 -1.11 8.58
C CYS A 63 -4.12 -1.07 9.48
N CYS A 64 -4.07 -0.47 10.67
CA CYS A 64 -5.18 -0.55 11.63
C CYS A 64 -6.42 0.28 11.24
N THR A 65 -6.32 1.20 10.27
CA THR A 65 -7.44 2.02 9.77
C THR A 65 -8.04 1.51 8.46
N ARG A 66 -7.48 0.46 7.83
CA ARG A 66 -8.06 -0.17 6.65
C ARG A 66 -9.17 -1.14 7.06
N ARG A 67 -10.34 -1.01 6.42
CA ARG A 67 -11.54 -1.86 6.68
C ARG A 67 -11.32 -3.36 6.43
N ASP A 68 -10.19 -3.73 5.82
CA ASP A 68 -9.93 -5.07 5.27
C ASP A 68 -8.95 -5.91 6.12
N VAL A 69 -8.59 -5.47 7.33
CA VAL A 69 -7.73 -6.23 8.26
C VAL A 69 -8.58 -7.04 9.25
N PRO A 70 -8.17 -8.26 9.66
CA PRO A 70 -8.91 -9.01 10.67
C PRO A 70 -8.96 -8.24 11.99
N SER A 71 -10.18 -7.96 12.46
CA SER A 71 -10.41 -7.15 13.68
C SER A 71 -11.36 -7.80 14.68
N LYS A 72 -12.12 -8.82 14.27
CA LYS A 72 -13.10 -9.53 15.09
C LYS A 72 -13.18 -11.00 14.66
N LEU A 73 -13.60 -11.88 15.57
CA LEU A 73 -13.97 -13.26 15.27
C LEU A 73 -15.43 -13.35 14.84
N VAL A 74 -15.75 -14.21 13.87
CA VAL A 74 -17.11 -14.35 13.33
C VAL A 74 -17.58 -15.79 13.40
N ARG A 75 -18.79 -15.97 13.92
CA ARG A 75 -19.54 -17.23 13.80
C ARG A 75 -20.21 -17.30 12.45
N ARG A 76 -19.72 -18.15 11.57
CA ARG A 76 -20.45 -18.56 10.36
C ARG A 76 -20.29 -20.06 10.17
N GLY A 77 -21.39 -20.73 9.82
CA GLY A 77 -21.43 -22.17 9.59
C GLY A 77 -21.60 -23.00 10.88
N VAL A 78 -21.68 -24.32 10.69
CA VAL A 78 -22.11 -25.31 11.70
C VAL A 78 -21.26 -25.31 12.98
N GLY A 79 -19.97 -24.98 12.90
CA GLY A 79 -19.11 -24.87 14.09
C GLY A 79 -19.45 -23.70 15.01
N GLY A 80 -20.06 -22.64 14.47
CA GLY A 80 -20.40 -21.44 15.24
C GLY A 80 -21.52 -21.66 16.27
N GLU A 81 -22.37 -22.68 16.09
CA GLU A 81 -23.50 -23.00 16.97
C GLU A 81 -23.05 -23.60 18.31
N LYS A 82 -21.87 -24.23 18.35
CA LYS A 82 -21.31 -24.87 19.55
C LYS A 82 -20.51 -23.92 20.44
N LEU A 83 -20.34 -22.68 20.00
CA LEU A 83 -19.59 -21.65 20.71
C LEU A 83 -20.59 -20.60 21.25
N GLY A 84 -20.23 -19.82 22.28
CA GLY A 84 -20.90 -18.61 22.80
C GLY A 84 -20.02 -17.36 22.59
N GLN A 85 -20.57 -16.24 22.09
CA GLN A 85 -19.82 -15.01 21.77
C GLN A 85 -20.52 -13.88 22.49
N SER A 86 -19.74 -13.10 23.22
CA SER A 86 -20.25 -12.02 24.04
C SER A 86 -19.35 -10.79 23.91
N GLY A 87 -19.93 -9.63 24.24
CA GLY A 87 -19.25 -8.34 24.17
C GLY A 87 -18.90 -7.91 22.74
N SER A 88 -17.73 -7.30 22.57
CA SER A 88 -17.18 -6.68 21.34
C SER A 88 -16.83 -7.67 20.20
N ASN A 89 -17.41 -8.88 20.19
CA ASN A 89 -17.12 -9.98 19.26
C ASN A 89 -15.72 -10.61 19.38
N MET A 90 -15.01 -10.41 20.50
CA MET A 90 -13.65 -10.92 20.72
C MET A 90 -13.58 -12.06 21.76
N LEU A 91 -14.57 -12.14 22.65
CA LEU A 91 -14.68 -13.19 23.66
C LEU A 91 -15.43 -14.40 23.07
N MET A 92 -14.78 -15.57 23.09
CA MET A 92 -15.36 -16.85 22.68
C MET A 92 -15.45 -17.80 23.86
N SER A 93 -16.52 -18.57 23.92
CA SER A 93 -16.74 -19.61 24.92
C SER A 93 -17.24 -20.89 24.26
N CYS A 94 -16.96 -22.05 24.85
CA CYS A 94 -17.55 -23.32 24.43
C CYS A 94 -18.88 -23.56 25.14
N VAL A 95 -19.93 -23.83 24.36
CA VAL A 95 -21.31 -24.09 24.83
C VAL A 95 -21.76 -25.53 24.52
N GLY A 96 -20.97 -26.27 23.73
CA GLY A 96 -21.22 -27.68 23.41
C GLY A 96 -20.96 -28.63 24.58
N HIS A 97 -21.43 -29.87 24.46
CA HIS A 97 -21.32 -30.90 25.50
C HIS A 97 -19.89 -31.48 25.65
N GLY A 98 -19.05 -31.32 24.61
CA GLY A 98 -17.62 -31.66 24.62
C GLY A 98 -17.29 -33.10 25.03
N LYS A 99 -18.03 -34.09 24.54
CA LYS A 99 -17.82 -35.51 24.93
C LYS A 99 -16.75 -36.20 24.08
N THR A 100 -16.56 -35.74 22.84
CA THR A 100 -15.58 -36.33 21.91
C THR A 100 -14.89 -35.25 21.06
N HIS A 101 -13.83 -35.61 20.35
CA HIS A 101 -13.16 -34.73 19.38
C HIS A 101 -14.08 -34.23 18.24
N LYS A 102 -15.25 -34.87 18.04
CA LYS A 102 -16.28 -34.40 17.09
C LYS A 102 -17.06 -33.18 17.60
N ASP A 103 -16.88 -32.84 18.87
CA ASP A 103 -17.47 -31.66 19.50
C ASP A 103 -16.59 -30.42 19.37
N ALA A 104 -15.40 -30.55 18.79
CA ALA A 104 -14.54 -29.43 18.47
C ALA A 104 -15.25 -28.41 17.57
N ALA A 105 -15.00 -27.15 17.83
CA ALA A 105 -15.59 -26.03 17.12
C ALA A 105 -14.59 -24.88 16.99
N SER A 106 -14.45 -24.34 15.79
CA SER A 106 -13.56 -23.23 15.46
C SER A 106 -14.31 -22.03 14.92
N VAL A 107 -13.71 -20.86 15.10
CA VAL A 107 -14.12 -19.59 14.49
C VAL A 107 -12.94 -18.92 13.81
N ARG A 108 -13.20 -18.29 12.66
CA ARG A 108 -12.25 -17.46 11.92
C ARG A 108 -12.50 -15.98 12.21
N ALA A 109 -11.47 -15.17 11.99
CA ALA A 109 -11.64 -13.73 11.91
C ALA A 109 -12.46 -13.30 10.67
N THR A 110 -12.89 -12.03 10.63
CA THR A 110 -13.71 -11.45 9.55
C THR A 110 -13.05 -11.49 8.18
N HIS A 111 -11.73 -11.31 8.12
CA HIS A 111 -10.95 -11.13 6.90
C HIS A 111 -9.68 -11.98 6.95
N PRO A 112 -9.10 -12.34 5.78
CA PRO A 112 -7.78 -12.95 5.74
C PRO A 112 -6.72 -11.91 6.09
N ILE A 113 -5.54 -12.38 6.48
CA ILE A 113 -4.38 -11.52 6.72
C ILE A 113 -3.91 -10.95 5.37
N PRO A 114 -3.88 -9.61 5.20
CA PRO A 114 -3.40 -9.00 3.97
C PRO A 114 -1.90 -9.20 3.77
N ALA A 115 -1.47 -9.55 2.56
CA ALA A 115 -0.05 -9.69 2.21
C ALA A 115 0.77 -8.42 2.50
N ALA A 116 0.14 -7.24 2.41
CA ALA A 116 0.76 -5.95 2.66
C ALA A 116 1.20 -5.72 4.12
N CYS A 117 0.78 -6.56 5.08
CA CYS A 117 1.23 -6.43 6.46
C CYS A 117 2.74 -6.71 6.62
N GLY A 118 3.31 -7.60 5.80
CA GLY A 118 4.69 -8.09 5.94
C GLY A 118 4.87 -8.99 7.16
N LEU A 119 4.58 -8.46 8.36
CA LEU A 119 4.43 -9.19 9.61
C LEU A 119 3.04 -8.89 10.20
N TYR A 120 2.27 -9.95 10.48
CA TYR A 120 0.99 -9.85 11.18
C TYR A 120 1.07 -10.56 12.52
N TYR A 121 0.42 -10.02 13.55
CA TYR A 121 0.46 -10.57 14.90
C TYR A 121 -0.88 -10.34 15.60
N PHE A 122 -1.33 -11.36 16.35
CA PHE A 122 -2.48 -11.27 17.24
C PHE A 122 -2.24 -12.11 18.49
N GLU A 123 -2.91 -11.76 19.58
CA GLU A 123 -2.83 -12.49 20.85
C GLU A 123 -4.18 -13.05 21.26
N VAL A 124 -4.16 -14.17 21.96
CA VAL A 124 -5.34 -14.80 22.54
C VAL A 124 -5.04 -15.07 24.01
N ARG A 125 -5.83 -14.44 24.88
CA ARG A 125 -5.78 -14.64 26.32
C ARG A 125 -6.72 -15.77 26.71
N ILE A 126 -6.22 -16.74 27.46
CA ILE A 126 -7.03 -17.85 27.99
C ILE A 126 -7.75 -17.36 29.25
N VAL A 127 -9.02 -17.01 29.11
CA VAL A 127 -9.85 -16.54 30.22
C VAL A 127 -10.22 -17.69 31.15
N SER A 128 -10.48 -18.87 30.58
CA SER A 128 -10.74 -20.10 31.31
C SER A 128 -10.39 -21.29 30.43
N LYS A 129 -9.67 -22.26 30.98
CA LYS A 129 -9.39 -23.53 30.27
C LYS A 129 -10.59 -24.49 30.26
N GLY A 130 -11.67 -24.14 30.98
CA GLY A 130 -12.80 -25.05 31.14
C GLY A 130 -12.39 -26.37 31.78
N ARG A 131 -13.00 -27.45 31.30
CA ARG A 131 -12.78 -28.80 31.84
C ARG A 131 -11.39 -29.33 31.49
N ASP A 132 -11.11 -29.48 30.20
CA ASP A 132 -9.92 -30.20 29.73
C ASP A 132 -8.88 -29.27 29.07
N GLY A 133 -9.29 -28.11 28.58
CA GLY A 133 -8.39 -27.15 27.95
C GLY A 133 -7.96 -27.52 26.52
N TYR A 134 -8.83 -28.21 25.78
CA TYR A 134 -8.63 -28.59 24.38
C TYR A 134 -8.86 -27.38 23.47
N MET A 135 -7.92 -26.45 23.55
CA MET A 135 -7.95 -25.16 22.87
C MET A 135 -6.84 -25.11 21.83
N GLY A 136 -7.18 -24.79 20.58
CA GLY A 136 -6.23 -24.61 19.50
C GLY A 136 -6.24 -23.18 18.99
N ILE A 137 -5.07 -22.56 18.85
CA ILE A 137 -4.90 -21.20 18.32
C ILE A 137 -4.06 -21.29 17.05
N GLY A 138 -4.43 -20.59 16.00
CA GLY A 138 -3.62 -20.52 14.79
C GLY A 138 -4.33 -19.93 13.59
N LEU A 139 -4.23 -20.62 12.45
CA LEU A 139 -4.58 -20.11 11.13
C LEU A 139 -5.38 -21.14 10.34
N SER A 140 -6.32 -20.68 9.50
CA SER A 140 -6.99 -21.55 8.54
C SER A 140 -7.35 -20.81 7.25
N ALA A 141 -7.34 -21.52 6.13
CA ALA A 141 -7.81 -20.99 4.85
C ALA A 141 -9.34 -20.87 4.82
N HIS A 142 -9.83 -20.14 3.82
CA HIS A 142 -11.25 -20.09 3.52
C HIS A 142 -11.80 -21.51 3.20
N GLY A 143 -13.01 -21.82 3.64
CA GLY A 143 -13.67 -23.10 3.34
C GLY A 143 -13.22 -24.30 4.19
N VAL A 144 -12.18 -24.16 5.03
CA VAL A 144 -11.79 -25.22 5.99
C VAL A 144 -12.96 -25.52 6.94
N ASN A 145 -13.11 -26.80 7.29
CA ASN A 145 -14.15 -27.29 8.21
C ASN A 145 -13.94 -26.71 9.62
N MET A 146 -15.00 -26.10 10.16
CA MET A 146 -14.98 -25.44 11.46
C MET A 146 -15.44 -26.35 12.61
N ASN A 147 -15.77 -27.63 12.38
CA ASN A 147 -16.05 -28.63 13.42
C ASN A 147 -14.79 -29.38 13.86
N ARG A 148 -13.64 -28.69 13.83
CA ARG A 148 -12.30 -29.23 14.04
C ARG A 148 -11.46 -28.15 14.71
N LEU A 149 -10.46 -28.53 15.51
CA LEU A 149 -9.48 -27.59 16.02
C LEU A 149 -8.51 -27.14 14.91
N PRO A 150 -7.92 -25.94 14.98
CA PRO A 150 -6.94 -25.46 14.01
C PRO A 150 -5.77 -26.44 13.86
N GLY A 151 -5.32 -26.68 12.63
CA GLY A 151 -4.21 -27.60 12.34
C GLY A 151 -4.60 -29.01 11.92
N TRP A 152 -5.79 -29.49 12.30
CA TRP A 152 -6.19 -30.88 12.08
C TRP A 152 -6.54 -31.26 10.63
N ASP A 153 -6.97 -30.28 9.84
CA ASP A 153 -7.40 -30.46 8.45
C ASP A 153 -6.46 -29.72 7.49
N LYS A 154 -6.47 -30.10 6.21
CA LYS A 154 -5.64 -29.45 5.17
C LYS A 154 -5.88 -27.94 5.13
N HIS A 155 -4.79 -27.18 4.94
CA HIS A 155 -4.78 -25.71 4.94
C HIS A 155 -5.22 -25.08 6.27
N SER A 156 -5.02 -25.81 7.36
CA SER A 156 -5.21 -25.37 8.74
C SER A 156 -3.91 -25.60 9.52
N TYR A 157 -3.61 -24.69 10.45
CA TYR A 157 -2.38 -24.67 11.23
C TYR A 157 -2.72 -24.27 12.67
N GLY A 158 -2.22 -24.97 13.68
CA GLY A 158 -2.60 -24.69 15.07
C GLY A 158 -1.59 -25.13 16.12
N TYR A 159 -1.60 -24.44 17.25
CA TYR A 159 -0.87 -24.77 18.47
C TYR A 159 -1.86 -25.03 19.60
N HIS A 160 -1.75 -26.19 20.24
CA HIS A 160 -2.77 -26.72 21.15
C HIS A 160 -2.32 -26.66 22.61
N GLY A 161 -3.26 -26.35 23.49
CA GLY A 161 -2.98 -25.99 24.89
C GLY A 161 -2.73 -27.18 25.81
N ASP A 162 -3.37 -28.31 25.54
CA ASP A 162 -3.34 -29.50 26.39
C ASP A 162 -2.03 -30.30 26.26
N ASP A 163 -1.44 -30.33 25.07
CA ASP A 163 -0.22 -31.10 24.78
C ASP A 163 0.98 -30.23 24.37
N GLY A 164 0.77 -28.95 24.10
CA GLY A 164 1.82 -28.04 23.62
C GLY A 164 2.29 -28.34 22.19
N HIS A 165 1.57 -29.16 21.44
CA HIS A 165 1.96 -29.58 20.10
C HIS A 165 1.50 -28.60 19.03
N SER A 166 2.25 -28.60 17.93
CA SER A 166 1.87 -27.92 16.68
C SER A 166 1.24 -28.91 15.70
N PHE A 167 0.18 -28.48 15.03
CA PHE A 167 -0.58 -29.27 14.07
C PHE A 167 -0.56 -28.55 12.72
N CYS A 168 0.09 -29.16 11.73
CA CYS A 168 0.31 -28.58 10.41
C CYS A 168 -0.44 -29.39 9.36
N SER A 169 -1.68 -29.01 9.06
CA SER A 169 -2.53 -29.69 8.08
C SER A 169 -2.64 -31.21 8.29
N SER A 170 -2.62 -31.65 9.55
CA SER A 170 -2.55 -33.04 9.98
C SER A 170 -3.22 -33.20 11.35
N GLY A 171 -3.94 -34.30 11.55
CA GLY A 171 -4.48 -34.68 12.86
C GLY A 171 -3.43 -35.18 13.85
N THR A 172 -2.18 -35.37 13.41
CA THR A 172 -1.06 -35.79 14.26
C THR A 172 -0.20 -34.57 14.58
N GLY A 173 -0.17 -34.19 15.85
CA GLY A 173 0.65 -33.09 16.34
C GLY A 173 2.14 -33.44 16.43
N GLN A 174 2.98 -32.41 16.45
CA GLN A 174 4.42 -32.52 16.71
C GLN A 174 4.80 -31.70 17.93
N PRO A 175 5.73 -32.16 18.80
CA PRO A 175 6.24 -31.37 19.91
C PRO A 175 6.74 -30.02 19.41
N TYR A 176 6.31 -28.94 20.06
CA TYR A 176 6.65 -27.58 19.64
C TYR A 176 6.93 -26.66 20.82
N GLY A 177 5.95 -26.47 21.69
CA GLY A 177 6.01 -25.53 22.79
C GLY A 177 5.53 -26.14 24.11
N PRO A 178 5.54 -25.35 25.19
CA PRO A 178 4.91 -25.75 26.45
C PRO A 178 3.39 -25.89 26.29
N THR A 179 2.72 -26.51 27.26
CA THR A 179 1.26 -26.42 27.38
C THR A 179 0.83 -25.00 27.80
N PHE A 180 -0.45 -24.67 27.64
CA PHE A 180 -1.00 -23.38 28.10
C PHE A 180 -2.40 -23.52 28.70
N THR A 181 -2.71 -22.65 29.66
CA THR A 181 -3.91 -22.75 30.49
C THR A 181 -4.46 -21.38 30.88
N THR A 182 -5.45 -21.35 31.76
CA THR A 182 -6.08 -20.14 32.29
C THR A 182 -5.05 -19.13 32.77
N GLY A 183 -5.17 -17.88 32.29
CA GLY A 183 -4.27 -16.78 32.61
C GLY A 183 -3.14 -16.58 31.59
N ASP A 184 -2.80 -17.59 30.79
CA ASP A 184 -1.78 -17.46 29.76
C ASP A 184 -2.27 -16.59 28.59
N VAL A 185 -1.33 -15.90 27.95
CA VAL A 185 -1.50 -15.16 26.70
C VAL A 185 -0.64 -15.81 25.63
N ILE A 186 -1.30 -16.25 24.55
CA ILE A 186 -0.64 -16.91 23.42
C ILE A 186 -0.73 -16.01 22.20
N GLY A 187 0.43 -15.60 21.69
CA GLY A 187 0.52 -14.85 20.44
C GLY A 187 0.76 -15.75 19.26
N CYS A 188 0.28 -15.33 18.09
CA CYS A 188 0.53 -15.97 16.80
C CYS A 188 1.03 -14.92 15.82
N GLY A 189 2.27 -15.06 15.39
CA GLY A 189 2.94 -14.19 14.44
C GLY A 189 3.10 -14.84 13.09
N VAL A 190 2.76 -14.12 12.03
CA VAL A 190 2.82 -14.57 10.64
C VAL A 190 3.72 -13.63 9.86
N ASN A 191 4.89 -14.15 9.46
CA ASN A 191 5.80 -13.45 8.56
C ASN A 191 5.45 -13.85 7.13
N LEU A 192 4.87 -12.90 6.39
CA LEU A 192 4.40 -13.05 5.02
C LEU A 192 5.52 -12.87 3.98
N VAL A 193 6.69 -12.38 4.41
CA VAL A 193 7.88 -12.30 3.57
C VAL A 193 8.52 -13.68 3.45
N ASP A 194 8.73 -14.34 4.59
CA ASP A 194 9.37 -15.67 4.66
C ASP A 194 8.35 -16.82 4.60
N ASN A 195 7.06 -16.52 4.60
CA ASN A 195 5.94 -17.48 4.69
C ASN A 195 6.08 -18.42 5.90
N THR A 196 6.38 -17.86 7.07
CA THR A 196 6.56 -18.58 8.33
C THR A 196 5.58 -18.12 9.40
N CYS A 197 5.32 -18.99 10.38
CA CYS A 197 4.55 -18.66 11.56
C CYS A 197 5.29 -19.09 12.82
N PHE A 198 5.21 -18.26 13.84
CA PHE A 198 5.71 -18.51 15.18
C PHE A 198 4.61 -18.24 16.20
N TYR A 199 4.80 -18.77 17.40
CA TYR A 199 3.97 -18.43 18.55
C TYR A 199 4.78 -17.76 19.64
N THR A 200 4.09 -17.05 20.51
CA THR A 200 4.63 -16.53 21.76
C THR A 200 3.78 -17.03 22.92
N LYS A 201 4.39 -17.15 24.10
CA LYS A 201 3.68 -17.38 25.35
C LYS A 201 4.11 -16.34 26.36
N ASN A 202 3.16 -15.57 26.88
CA ASN A 202 3.38 -14.55 27.91
C ASN A 202 4.53 -13.60 27.55
N GLY A 203 4.60 -13.18 26.28
CA GLY A 203 5.65 -12.27 25.79
C GLY A 203 6.97 -12.94 25.40
N HIS A 204 7.07 -14.27 25.43
CA HIS A 204 8.29 -14.99 25.02
C HIS A 204 8.10 -15.73 23.70
N HIS A 205 9.00 -15.52 22.75
CA HIS A 205 8.98 -16.17 21.44
C HIS A 205 9.35 -17.66 21.52
N LEU A 206 8.53 -18.54 20.95
CA LEU A 206 8.66 -20.01 21.05
C LEU A 206 9.38 -20.67 19.85
N GLY A 207 9.81 -19.88 18.87
CA GLY A 207 10.42 -20.39 17.64
C GLY A 207 9.40 -20.60 16.52
N ILE A 208 9.90 -20.91 15.32
CA ILE A 208 9.06 -21.12 14.13
C ILE A 208 8.31 -22.44 14.25
N ALA A 209 6.98 -22.39 14.20
CA ALA A 209 6.11 -23.57 14.17
C ALA A 209 5.90 -24.09 12.75
N PHE A 210 5.68 -23.19 11.79
CA PHE A 210 5.32 -23.55 10.41
C PHE A 210 6.14 -22.76 9.39
N ARG A 211 6.42 -23.41 8.26
CA ARG A 211 7.11 -22.85 7.09
C ARG A 211 6.33 -23.16 5.83
N GLY A 212 6.49 -22.33 4.79
CA GLY A 212 5.81 -22.52 3.51
C GLY A 212 4.30 -22.32 3.61
N LEU A 213 3.85 -21.37 4.42
CA LEU A 213 2.43 -21.08 4.59
C LEU A 213 1.81 -20.54 3.28
N PRO A 214 0.59 -20.98 2.93
CA PRO A 214 -0.14 -20.39 1.82
C PRO A 214 -0.61 -18.97 2.18
N PRO A 215 -0.88 -18.11 1.18
CA PRO A 215 -1.44 -16.78 1.41
C PRO A 215 -2.91 -16.86 1.85
N ASN A 216 -3.48 -15.71 2.24
CA ASN A 216 -4.91 -15.54 2.56
C ASN A 216 -5.42 -16.42 3.71
N LEU A 217 -4.59 -16.63 4.73
CA LEU A 217 -4.96 -17.32 5.95
C LEU A 217 -5.72 -16.38 6.90
N TYR A 218 -6.62 -16.96 7.70
CA TYR A 218 -7.43 -16.27 8.69
C TYR A 218 -6.96 -16.65 10.09
N PRO A 219 -6.81 -15.68 11.02
CA PRO A 219 -6.71 -15.99 12.44
C PRO A 219 -7.88 -16.86 12.87
N THR A 220 -7.58 -17.95 13.56
CA THR A 220 -8.56 -18.99 13.90
C THR A 220 -8.32 -19.46 15.33
N VAL A 221 -9.41 -19.59 16.09
CA VAL A 221 -9.39 -20.21 17.42
C VAL A 221 -10.42 -21.32 17.46
N GLY A 222 -10.05 -22.46 18.03
CA GLY A 222 -10.92 -23.59 18.27
C GLY A 222 -10.97 -23.99 19.73
N LEU A 223 -12.16 -24.35 20.18
CA LEU A 223 -12.48 -24.84 21.52
C LEU A 223 -13.23 -26.18 21.38
N GLN A 224 -13.21 -27.01 22.41
CA GLN A 224 -13.86 -28.33 22.38
C GLN A 224 -14.62 -28.66 23.67
N THR A 225 -14.18 -28.21 24.85
CA THR A 225 -14.79 -28.66 26.12
C THR A 225 -15.53 -27.56 26.87
N PRO A 226 -16.58 -27.90 27.64
CA PRO A 226 -17.39 -26.89 28.32
C PRO A 226 -16.57 -26.00 29.25
N GLY A 227 -16.92 -24.72 29.29
CA GLY A 227 -16.29 -23.74 30.17
C GLY A 227 -14.96 -23.17 29.66
N GLU A 228 -14.48 -23.62 28.50
CA GLU A 228 -13.37 -22.97 27.80
C GLU A 228 -13.80 -21.57 27.35
N VAL A 229 -12.98 -20.57 27.66
CA VAL A 229 -13.21 -19.18 27.32
C VAL A 229 -11.89 -18.51 26.95
N VAL A 230 -11.88 -17.80 25.83
CA VAL A 230 -10.72 -17.10 25.29
C VAL A 230 -11.10 -15.70 24.80
N ASP A 231 -10.15 -14.78 24.85
CA ASP A 231 -10.32 -13.38 24.45
C ASP A 231 -9.23 -13.00 23.45
N ALA A 232 -9.62 -12.58 22.24
CA ALA A 232 -8.69 -12.27 21.15
C ALA A 232 -8.37 -10.77 21.09
N ASN A 233 -7.09 -10.44 20.98
CA ASN A 233 -6.57 -9.11 20.72
C ASN A 233 -5.93 -9.07 19.32
N PHE A 234 -6.54 -8.32 18.41
CA PHE A 234 -6.03 -8.07 17.05
C PHE A 234 -5.30 -6.72 16.92
N GLY A 235 -4.85 -6.16 18.05
CA GLY A 235 -4.18 -4.86 18.15
C GLY A 235 -5.05 -3.74 18.73
N GLN A 236 -6.22 -4.06 19.28
CA GLN A 236 -7.07 -3.09 20.00
C GLN A 236 -6.51 -2.74 21.38
N GLN A 237 -5.65 -3.59 21.94
CA GLN A 237 -4.93 -3.39 23.19
C GLN A 237 -3.42 -3.62 22.94
N PRO A 238 -2.53 -3.03 23.75
CA PRO A 238 -1.11 -3.34 23.70
C PRO A 238 -0.89 -4.86 23.82
N PHE A 239 0.03 -5.37 23.02
CA PHE A 239 0.43 -6.78 23.08
C PHE A 239 1.36 -7.03 24.27
N VAL A 240 1.33 -8.27 24.79
CA VAL A 240 2.28 -8.72 25.81
C VAL A 240 3.67 -8.92 25.20
N PHE A 241 3.73 -9.42 23.96
CA PHE A 241 4.97 -9.50 23.20
C PHE A 241 5.34 -8.15 22.58
N ASP A 242 6.62 -7.78 22.66
CA ASP A 242 7.16 -6.59 21.99
C ASP A 242 7.32 -6.84 20.48
N ILE A 243 6.19 -6.84 19.77
CA ILE A 243 6.14 -7.01 18.32
C ILE A 243 6.77 -5.82 17.58
N GLU A 244 6.83 -4.65 18.21
CA GLU A 244 7.40 -3.44 17.62
C GLU A 244 8.91 -3.53 17.48
N ASP A 245 9.60 -4.12 18.46
CA ASP A 245 11.03 -4.42 18.37
C ASP A 245 11.36 -5.38 17.22
N MET A 246 10.59 -6.48 17.10
CA MET A 246 10.73 -7.42 15.98
C MET A 246 10.50 -6.75 14.62
N LEU A 247 9.51 -5.86 14.52
CA LEU A 247 9.23 -5.12 13.29
C LEU A 247 10.39 -4.15 12.94
N ARG A 248 10.99 -3.50 13.95
CA ARG A 248 12.18 -2.65 13.77
C ARG A 248 13.36 -3.45 13.26
N GLU A 249 13.62 -4.63 13.85
CA GLU A 249 14.71 -5.51 13.43
C GLU A 249 14.52 -6.02 11.99
N LEU A 250 13.31 -6.43 11.62
CA LEU A 250 13.00 -6.84 10.25
C LEU A 250 13.22 -5.71 9.25
N ARG A 251 12.74 -4.49 9.56
CA ARG A 251 12.96 -3.32 8.71
C ARG A 251 14.43 -2.99 8.55
N ALA A 252 15.21 -3.07 9.62
CA ALA A 252 16.65 -2.84 9.58
C ALA A 252 17.35 -3.87 8.68
N ARG A 253 17.04 -5.16 8.85
CA ARG A 253 17.58 -6.25 8.01
C ARG A 253 17.23 -6.07 6.54
N THR A 254 15.97 -5.77 6.22
CA THR A 254 15.55 -5.51 4.84
C THR A 254 16.26 -4.31 4.24
N ARG A 255 16.45 -3.24 5.02
CA ARG A 255 17.17 -2.05 4.55
C ARG A 255 18.64 -2.35 4.23
N CYS A 256 19.34 -3.04 5.13
CA CYS A 256 20.72 -3.46 4.86
C CYS A 256 20.79 -4.34 3.60
N ALA A 257 19.87 -5.31 3.44
CA ALA A 257 19.84 -6.17 2.26
C ALA A 257 19.59 -5.39 0.95
N ILE A 258 18.84 -4.29 1.00
CA ILE A 258 18.63 -3.41 -0.16
C ILE A 258 19.89 -2.58 -0.44
N ASP A 259 20.48 -1.99 0.59
CA ASP A 259 21.65 -1.11 0.45
C ASP A 259 22.91 -1.90 0.01
N GLU A 260 23.03 -3.16 0.44
CA GLU A 260 24.11 -4.08 0.08
C GLU A 260 23.79 -4.92 -1.17
N PHE A 261 22.61 -4.74 -1.78
CA PHE A 261 22.21 -5.55 -2.93
C PHE A 261 23.21 -5.35 -4.07
N PRO A 262 23.89 -6.42 -4.54
CA PRO A 262 24.90 -6.30 -5.58
C PRO A 262 24.22 -5.88 -6.88
N LEU A 263 24.50 -4.65 -7.30
CA LEU A 263 24.19 -4.21 -8.64
C LEU A 263 25.26 -4.78 -9.60
N PRO A 264 24.90 -5.15 -10.83
CA PRO A 264 25.88 -5.57 -11.83
C PRO A 264 27.05 -4.57 -11.94
N ASP A 265 28.27 -5.09 -12.05
CA ASP A 265 29.54 -4.35 -12.03
C ASP A 265 29.82 -3.54 -13.31
N ASP A 266 28.82 -3.26 -14.14
CA ASP A 266 28.92 -2.28 -15.22
C ASP A 266 28.88 -0.85 -14.65
N GLN A 267 29.82 -0.60 -13.73
CA GLN A 267 30.08 0.65 -13.02
C GLN A 267 30.15 1.79 -14.03
N GLY A 268 29.09 2.60 -14.06
CA GLY A 268 28.91 3.70 -14.99
C GLY A 268 27.60 3.66 -15.77
N GLN A 269 27.02 2.50 -16.07
CA GLN A 269 25.77 2.42 -16.85
C GLN A 269 24.59 3.00 -16.07
N TRP A 270 24.47 2.69 -14.78
CA TRP A 270 23.38 3.24 -13.97
C TRP A 270 23.56 4.74 -13.72
N GLN A 271 24.79 5.23 -13.53
CA GLN A 271 25.05 6.68 -13.44
C GLN A 271 24.70 7.36 -14.75
N GLN A 272 25.10 6.80 -15.89
CA GLN A 272 24.75 7.32 -17.21
C GLN A 272 23.24 7.30 -17.43
N LEU A 273 22.54 6.24 -17.01
CA LEU A 273 21.09 6.15 -17.07
C LEU A 273 20.43 7.22 -16.21
N LEU A 274 20.85 7.39 -14.96
CA LEU A 274 20.34 8.44 -14.07
C LEU A 274 20.62 9.83 -14.64
N HIS A 275 21.84 10.07 -15.14
CA HIS A 275 22.19 11.34 -15.77
C HIS A 275 21.32 11.59 -17.02
N LYS A 276 21.05 10.57 -17.84
CA LYS A 276 20.16 10.66 -18.99
C LYS A 276 18.72 10.96 -18.57
N MET A 277 18.21 10.30 -17.52
CA MET A 277 16.88 10.55 -16.97
C MET A 277 16.73 11.98 -16.45
N VAL A 278 17.70 12.46 -15.65
CA VAL A 278 17.71 13.82 -15.11
C VAL A 278 17.83 14.85 -16.23
N SER A 279 18.75 14.65 -17.18
CA SER A 279 18.93 15.52 -18.34
C SER A 279 17.64 15.62 -19.17
N SER A 280 17.02 14.48 -19.50
CA SER A 280 15.75 14.43 -20.24
C SER A 280 14.63 15.17 -19.50
N TYR A 281 14.52 15.00 -18.18
CA TYR A 281 13.56 15.75 -17.37
C TYR A 281 13.81 17.26 -17.43
N LEU A 282 15.06 17.70 -17.23
CA LEU A 282 15.41 19.13 -17.25
C LEU A 282 15.12 19.77 -18.61
N VAL A 283 15.47 19.08 -19.70
CA VAL A 283 15.19 19.52 -21.07
C VAL A 283 13.68 19.53 -21.32
N HIS A 284 12.98 18.45 -20.98
CA HIS A 284 11.54 18.32 -21.20
C HIS A 284 10.72 19.38 -20.45
N HIS A 285 11.10 19.79 -19.23
CA HIS A 285 10.38 20.83 -18.50
C HIS A 285 10.87 22.25 -18.76
N GLY A 286 11.84 22.41 -19.66
CA GLY A 286 12.34 23.72 -20.01
C GLY A 286 13.26 24.32 -18.95
N TYR A 287 13.94 23.56 -18.10
CA TYR A 287 14.90 24.09 -17.13
C TYR A 287 16.26 24.37 -17.79
N CYS A 288 16.30 25.27 -18.76
CA CYS A 288 17.44 25.50 -19.66
C CYS A 288 18.78 25.74 -18.93
N SER A 289 18.83 26.70 -18.01
CA SER A 289 20.07 27.03 -17.27
C SER A 289 20.58 25.86 -16.45
N THR A 290 19.67 25.12 -15.79
CA THR A 290 19.99 23.94 -14.98
C THR A 290 20.42 22.77 -15.87
N ALA A 291 19.74 22.53 -16.99
CA ALA A 291 20.10 21.49 -17.97
C ALA A 291 21.50 21.72 -18.53
N GLN A 292 21.84 22.98 -18.86
CA GLN A 292 23.19 23.34 -19.33
C GLN A 292 24.26 23.16 -18.26
N ALA A 293 23.98 23.57 -17.01
CA ALA A 293 24.89 23.34 -15.90
C ALA A 293 25.10 21.84 -15.64
N PHE A 294 24.02 21.05 -15.68
CA PHE A 294 24.04 19.61 -15.49
C PHE A 294 24.79 18.89 -16.61
N SER A 295 24.55 19.27 -17.87
CA SER A 295 25.27 18.75 -19.04
C SER A 295 26.78 19.00 -18.93
N ARG A 296 27.21 20.21 -18.53
CA ARG A 296 28.63 20.51 -18.29
C ARG A 296 29.25 19.67 -17.17
N ALA A 297 28.51 19.42 -16.09
CA ALA A 297 29.00 18.66 -14.95
C ALA A 297 29.06 17.15 -15.20
N THR A 298 28.15 16.61 -16.03
CA THR A 298 27.99 15.16 -16.22
C THR A 298 28.46 14.64 -17.59
N GLY A 299 28.80 15.54 -18.52
CA GLY A 299 29.12 15.20 -19.90
C GLY A 299 27.94 14.71 -20.73
N GLN A 300 26.70 14.77 -20.20
CA GLN A 300 25.51 14.34 -20.94
C GLN A 300 25.18 15.32 -22.08
N PRO A 301 24.97 14.83 -23.30
CA PRO A 301 24.53 15.68 -24.40
C PRO A 301 23.07 16.12 -24.18
N ILE A 302 22.76 17.33 -24.64
CA ILE A 302 21.38 17.82 -24.74
C ILE A 302 20.93 17.54 -26.17
N ASP A 303 20.05 16.55 -26.33
CA ASP A 303 19.51 16.10 -27.63
C ASP A 303 18.29 16.95 -28.08
N GLU A 304 18.38 18.26 -27.86
CA GLU A 304 17.40 19.24 -28.34
C GLU A 304 18.06 20.62 -28.46
N ASP A 305 17.63 21.40 -29.44
CA ASP A 305 18.13 22.77 -29.60
C ASP A 305 17.75 23.65 -28.39
N ILE A 306 18.75 24.35 -27.86
CA ILE A 306 18.59 25.28 -26.73
C ILE A 306 17.54 26.36 -27.06
N ALA A 307 17.41 26.79 -28.32
CA ALA A 307 16.39 27.75 -28.71
C ALA A 307 14.98 27.16 -28.57
N SER A 308 14.77 25.88 -28.90
CA SER A 308 13.51 25.17 -28.66
C SER A 308 13.15 25.14 -27.16
N ILE A 309 14.12 24.86 -26.29
CA ILE A 309 13.92 24.85 -24.83
C ILE A 309 13.51 26.24 -24.33
N LYS A 310 14.18 27.30 -24.80
CA LYS A 310 13.87 28.70 -24.45
C LYS A 310 12.52 29.16 -24.99
N ASN A 311 12.14 28.71 -26.19
CA ASN A 311 10.82 28.94 -26.78
C ASN A 311 9.71 28.38 -25.87
N ARG A 312 9.88 27.15 -25.39
CA ARG A 312 8.97 26.53 -24.42
C ARG A 312 8.93 27.28 -23.09
N GLN A 313 10.07 27.72 -22.57
CA GLN A 313 10.12 28.57 -21.37
C GLN A 313 9.33 29.88 -21.57
N ARG A 314 9.47 30.52 -22.73
CA ARG A 314 8.77 31.78 -23.04
C ARG A 314 7.26 31.60 -23.06
N VAL A 315 6.78 30.56 -23.74
CA VAL A 315 5.34 30.22 -23.78
C VAL A 315 4.84 29.91 -22.37
N SER A 316 5.55 29.07 -21.62
CA SER A 316 5.18 28.72 -20.24
C SER A 316 5.12 29.95 -19.33
N LYS A 317 6.08 30.87 -19.42
CA LYS A 317 6.09 32.10 -18.63
C LYS A 317 4.87 32.99 -18.91
N LEU A 318 4.45 33.10 -20.18
CA LEU A 318 3.26 33.85 -20.57
C LEU A 318 1.97 33.22 -20.02
N VAL A 319 1.87 31.88 -20.08
CA VAL A 319 0.74 31.14 -19.50
C VAL A 319 0.67 31.34 -17.99
N VAL A 320 1.80 31.23 -17.30
CA VAL A 320 1.87 31.40 -15.83
C VAL A 320 1.60 32.85 -15.41
N SER A 321 2.03 33.83 -16.20
CA SER A 321 1.75 35.25 -15.90
C SER A 321 0.33 35.70 -16.27
N GLY A 322 -0.55 34.77 -16.69
CA GLY A 322 -1.93 35.09 -17.07
C GLY A 322 -2.08 35.76 -18.43
N ARG A 323 -1.00 35.95 -19.20
CA ARG A 323 -1.02 36.60 -20.54
C ARG A 323 -1.30 35.57 -21.63
N ILE A 324 -2.50 34.97 -21.57
CA ILE A 324 -2.85 33.81 -22.39
C ILE A 324 -3.02 34.17 -23.87
N GLY A 325 -3.53 35.36 -24.17
CA GLY A 325 -3.64 35.86 -25.54
C GLY A 325 -2.31 35.86 -26.27
N GLU A 326 -1.28 36.44 -25.64
CA GLU A 326 0.09 36.42 -26.15
C GLU A 326 0.69 35.02 -26.17
N ALA A 327 0.40 34.19 -25.17
CA ALA A 327 0.86 32.80 -25.16
C ALA A 327 0.35 32.02 -26.39
N ILE A 328 -0.91 32.23 -26.81
CA ILE A 328 -1.49 31.60 -28.00
C ILE A 328 -0.80 32.09 -29.27
N GLU A 329 -0.59 33.40 -29.42
CA GLU A 329 0.08 33.95 -30.61
C GLU A 329 1.52 33.48 -30.73
N VAL A 330 2.28 33.54 -29.63
CA VAL A 330 3.66 33.06 -29.59
C VAL A 330 3.72 31.55 -29.89
N THR A 331 2.76 30.76 -29.40
CA THR A 331 2.70 29.33 -29.70
C THR A 331 2.44 29.07 -31.19
N ARG A 332 1.52 29.83 -31.82
CA ARG A 332 1.24 29.71 -33.27
C ARG A 332 2.44 30.12 -34.13
N ALA A 333 3.16 31.15 -33.71
CA ALA A 333 4.33 31.64 -34.42
C ALA A 333 5.51 30.65 -34.32
N LEU A 334 5.76 30.09 -33.13
CA LEU A 334 6.89 29.19 -32.88
C LEU A 334 6.63 27.74 -33.32
N TYR A 335 5.38 27.29 -33.26
CA TYR A 335 4.98 25.91 -33.61
C TYR A 335 3.73 25.91 -34.52
N PRO A 336 3.89 26.27 -35.81
CA PRO A 336 2.77 26.33 -36.75
C PRO A 336 2.00 25.00 -36.85
N GLY A 337 0.67 25.06 -36.81
CA GLY A 337 -0.19 23.88 -36.88
C GLY A 337 -0.35 23.08 -35.58
N LEU A 338 0.40 23.37 -34.51
CA LEU A 338 0.25 22.67 -33.23
C LEU A 338 -1.16 22.82 -32.65
N LEU A 339 -1.65 24.07 -32.56
CA LEU A 339 -2.96 24.37 -32.00
C LEU A 339 -4.12 23.98 -32.95
N ASP A 340 -3.84 23.90 -34.25
CA ASP A 340 -4.85 23.50 -35.24
C ASP A 340 -5.07 21.98 -35.21
N ARG A 341 -4.00 21.21 -34.97
CA ARG A 341 -4.03 19.75 -34.78
C ARG A 341 -4.57 19.35 -33.40
N ASP A 342 -4.26 20.13 -32.37
CA ASP A 342 -4.68 19.87 -30.99
C ASP A 342 -5.77 20.84 -30.52
N GLN A 343 -7.00 20.60 -30.97
CA GLN A 343 -8.17 21.41 -30.63
C GLN A 343 -8.50 21.39 -29.12
N ASP A 344 -8.20 20.29 -28.42
CA ASP A 344 -8.36 20.19 -26.96
C ASP A 344 -7.45 21.20 -26.25
N LEU A 345 -6.18 21.30 -26.67
CA LEU A 345 -5.22 22.26 -26.12
C LEU A 345 -5.63 23.71 -26.43
N LEU A 346 -6.05 23.98 -27.67
CA LEU A 346 -6.52 25.30 -28.06
C LEU A 346 -7.76 25.72 -27.24
N PHE A 347 -8.71 24.80 -27.03
CA PHE A 347 -9.88 25.04 -26.19
C PHE A 347 -9.50 25.38 -24.76
N LEU A 348 -8.59 24.61 -24.14
CA LEU A 348 -8.11 24.87 -22.78
C LEU A 348 -7.43 26.24 -22.65
N LEU A 349 -6.60 26.61 -23.63
CA LEU A 349 -5.97 27.94 -23.67
C LEU A 349 -7.02 29.05 -23.83
N LYS A 350 -8.01 28.88 -24.70
CA LYS A 350 -9.09 29.87 -24.90
C LYS A 350 -9.98 30.02 -23.69
N TYR A 351 -10.30 28.92 -23.01
CA TYR A 351 -11.01 28.97 -21.74
C TYR A 351 -10.19 29.73 -20.69
N ARG A 352 -8.89 29.42 -20.55
CA ARG A 352 -8.04 30.13 -19.59
C ARG A 352 -7.90 31.60 -19.93
N GLN A 353 -7.81 31.95 -21.21
CA GLN A 353 -7.83 33.33 -21.70
C GLN A 353 -9.08 34.06 -21.22
N PHE A 354 -10.26 33.45 -21.34
CA PHE A 354 -11.51 34.04 -20.84
C PHE A 354 -11.47 34.31 -19.34
N VAL A 355 -10.99 33.36 -18.54
CA VAL A 355 -10.87 33.52 -17.08
C VAL A 355 -9.91 34.66 -16.71
N GLU A 356 -8.74 34.74 -17.35
CA GLU A 356 -7.76 35.80 -17.07
C GLU A 356 -8.21 37.19 -17.57
N MET A 357 -8.98 37.26 -18.66
CA MET A 357 -9.64 38.50 -19.08
C MET A 357 -10.66 38.99 -18.05
N VAL A 358 -11.42 38.09 -17.43
CA VAL A 358 -12.36 38.44 -16.34
C VAL A 358 -11.61 38.91 -15.08
N ASN A 359 -10.45 38.32 -14.80
CA ASN A 359 -9.59 38.71 -13.67
C ASN A 359 -8.75 39.97 -13.93
N GLY A 360 -8.77 40.52 -15.16
CA GLY A 360 -8.04 41.73 -15.53
C GLY A 360 -6.53 41.55 -15.73
N SER A 361 -6.04 40.32 -15.77
CA SER A 361 -4.63 39.95 -15.99
C SER A 361 -4.26 39.75 -17.46
N ASP A 362 -5.27 39.55 -18.33
CA ASP A 362 -5.10 39.45 -19.78
C ASP A 362 -5.94 40.51 -20.50
N ALA A 363 -5.45 41.01 -21.63
CA ALA A 363 -6.16 41.98 -22.47
C ALA A 363 -6.32 41.44 -23.89
N GLU A 364 -7.39 41.84 -24.58
CA GLU A 364 -7.65 41.42 -25.95
C GLU A 364 -6.49 41.86 -26.86
N VAL A 365 -5.77 40.90 -27.47
CA VAL A 365 -4.76 41.21 -28.48
C VAL A 365 -5.50 41.63 -29.75
N ARG A 366 -5.72 42.95 -29.89
CA ARG A 366 -6.29 43.52 -31.10
C ARG A 366 -5.32 43.31 -32.25
N ARG A 367 -5.69 42.46 -33.21
CA ARG A 367 -5.06 42.46 -34.54
C ARG A 367 -5.40 43.78 -35.21
N PHE A 368 -4.44 44.70 -35.27
CA PHE A 368 -4.49 45.74 -36.28
C PHE A 368 -4.13 45.06 -37.61
N VAL A 369 -5.20 44.87 -38.40
CA VAL A 369 -5.32 44.57 -39.84
C VAL A 369 -4.12 43.93 -40.52
#